data_AF-A0A091I5A2-F1
#
_entry.id   AF-A0A091I5A2-F1
#
_cell.length_a   1.000
_cell.length_b   1.000
_cell.length_c   1.000
_cell.angle_alpha   90.00
_cell.angle_beta   90.00
_cell.angle_gamma   90.00
#
_symmetry.space_group_name_H-M   'P 1'
#
loop_
_entity.id
_entity.type
_entity.pdbx_description
1 polymer ?
#
loop_
_entity_poly.entity_id
_entity_poly.type
_entity_poly.pdbx_seq_one_letter_code
_entity_poly.pdbx_strand_id
1 'polypeptide(L)'
;VKIFAPNIEQRDVVNHLKGSPTEEKRNVLVESARLARGNIQDLAELKVSEFDAVIFPGGFGVAKNLCSWAVDGKNCTVNEHVKSTLQAFHSAKKPIGLCCISPVLAAKVFPGCEVTVGQDKNVDGR
;
A
#
# COMPACT_ATOMS: atom_id res chain seq x y z
N VAL A 1 10.67 10.12 10.72
CA VAL A 1 10.10 9.00 9.94
C VAL A 1 10.93 8.80 8.68
N LYS A 2 11.12 7.56 8.21
CA LYS A 2 11.63 7.29 6.85
C LYS A 2 10.46 6.90 5.95
N ILE A 3 10.51 7.32 4.70
CA ILE A 3 9.45 7.06 3.72
C ILE A 3 9.99 6.02 2.73
N PHE A 4 9.12 5.09 2.34
CA PHE A 4 9.44 4.01 1.43
C PHE A 4 8.34 3.86 0.38
N ALA A 5 8.73 3.42 -0.81
CA ALA A 5 7.80 3.01 -1.86
C ALA A 5 8.46 1.93 -2.73
N PRO A 6 7.70 0.96 -3.26
CA PRO A 6 8.26 -0.03 -4.18
C PRO A 6 8.69 0.64 -5.48
N ASN A 7 9.87 0.29 -5.98
CA ASN A 7 10.36 0.78 -7.27
C ASN A 7 9.74 -0.01 -8.45
N ILE A 8 8.47 0.27 -8.74
CA ILE A 8 7.68 -0.39 -9.79
C ILE A 8 6.92 0.62 -10.65
N GLU A 9 6.49 0.24 -11.85
CA GLU A 9 5.52 1.03 -12.63
C GLU A 9 4.17 1.08 -11.89
N GLN A 10 3.49 2.23 -11.93
CA GLN A 10 2.08 2.33 -11.52
C GLN A 10 1.21 1.49 -12.45
N ARG A 11 0.13 0.89 -11.93
CA ARG A 11 -0.84 0.15 -12.74
C ARG A 11 -1.49 1.03 -13.81
N ASP A 12 -1.88 2.23 -13.43
CA ASP A 12 -2.52 3.22 -14.30
C ASP A 12 -2.21 4.64 -13.82
N VAL A 13 -2.00 5.56 -14.77
CA VAL A 13 -1.86 6.99 -14.49
C VAL A 13 -3.20 7.66 -14.74
N VAL A 14 -3.76 8.29 -13.71
CA VAL A 14 -5.10 8.89 -13.76
C VAL A 14 -4.99 10.40 -13.89
N ASN A 15 -5.66 10.96 -14.90
CA ASN A 15 -5.96 12.39 -14.92
C ASN A 15 -7.07 12.67 -13.90
N HIS A 16 -6.68 13.15 -12.73
CA HIS A 16 -7.63 13.39 -11.64
C HIS A 16 -8.62 14.54 -11.91
N LEU A 17 -8.35 15.43 -12.88
CA LEU A 17 -9.33 16.44 -13.31
C LEU A 17 -10.47 15.80 -14.14
N LYS A 18 -10.15 14.79 -14.96
CA LYS A 18 -11.12 14.08 -15.80
C LYS A 18 -11.67 12.80 -15.16
N GLY A 19 -11.03 12.30 -14.11
CA GLY A 19 -11.37 11.04 -13.45
C GLY A 19 -11.06 9.79 -14.30
N SER A 20 -10.28 9.91 -15.37
CA SER A 20 -10.03 8.83 -16.34
C SER A 20 -8.54 8.47 -16.44
N PRO A 21 -8.19 7.22 -16.79
CA PRO A 21 -6.82 6.85 -17.12
C PRO A 21 -6.24 7.65 -18.29
N THR A 22 -4.91 7.65 -18.36
CA THR A 22 -4.10 8.21 -19.46
C THR A 22 -3.15 7.14 -19.99
N GLU A 23 -2.53 7.37 -21.14
CA GLU A 23 -1.53 6.46 -21.73
C GLU A 23 -0.12 6.63 -21.14
N GLU A 24 0.06 7.60 -20.22
CA GLU A 24 1.34 7.85 -19.58
C GLU A 24 1.77 6.68 -18.69
N LYS A 25 3.08 6.51 -18.55
CA LYS A 25 3.69 5.61 -17.58
C LYS A 25 4.43 6.41 -16.52
N ARG A 26 4.26 6.03 -15.26
CA ARG A 26 4.93 6.64 -14.11
C ARG A 26 5.38 5.57 -13.13
N ASN A 27 6.46 5.84 -12.42
CA ASN A 27 7.01 4.93 -11.41
C ASN A 27 6.51 5.32 -10.01
N VAL A 28 6.14 4.32 -9.20
CA VAL A 28 5.59 4.50 -7.85
C VAL A 28 6.57 5.20 -6.92
N LEU A 29 7.85 4.78 -6.88
CA LEU A 29 8.88 5.38 -6.04
C LEU A 29 9.17 6.83 -6.46
N VAL A 30 9.37 7.07 -7.76
CA VAL A 30 9.66 8.40 -8.32
C VAL A 30 8.53 9.39 -8.02
N GLU A 31 7.27 8.99 -8.23
CA GLU A 31 6.14 9.89 -7.97
C GLU A 31 5.89 10.07 -6.47
N SER A 32 6.13 9.05 -5.65
CA SER A 32 6.05 9.15 -4.18
C SER A 32 7.11 10.09 -3.61
N ALA A 33 8.26 10.24 -4.28
CA ALA A 33 9.29 11.20 -3.91
C ALA A 33 8.78 12.65 -3.89
N ARG A 34 7.72 12.97 -4.65
CA ARG A 34 7.06 14.29 -4.60
C ARG A 34 6.50 14.58 -3.21
N LEU A 35 5.83 13.60 -2.59
CA LEU A 35 5.28 13.71 -1.23
C LEU A 35 6.40 13.77 -0.18
N ALA A 36 7.46 13.00 -0.40
CA ALA A 36 8.61 12.90 0.50
C ALA A 36 9.64 14.04 0.34
N ARG A 37 9.44 14.97 -0.61
CA ARG A 37 10.42 16.00 -0.99
C ARG A 37 11.81 15.42 -1.30
N GLY A 38 11.82 14.28 -1.98
CA GLY A 38 13.04 13.54 -2.34
C GLY A 38 13.59 12.61 -1.26
N ASN A 39 13.13 12.71 0.00
CA ASN A 39 13.63 11.88 1.10
C ASN A 39 12.85 10.55 1.23
N ILE A 40 13.04 9.67 0.25
CA ILE A 40 12.37 8.37 0.14
C ILE A 40 13.36 7.29 -0.31
N GLN A 41 13.16 6.05 0.12
CA GLN A 41 13.97 4.90 -0.26
C GLN A 41 13.11 3.83 -0.96
N ASP A 42 13.75 2.92 -1.68
CA ASP A 42 13.08 1.73 -2.19
C ASP A 42 12.60 0.88 -0.99
N LEU A 43 11.36 0.41 -1.05
CA LEU A 43 10.80 -0.48 -0.03
C LEU A 43 11.62 -1.77 0.12
N ALA A 44 12.30 -2.23 -0.94
CA ALA A 44 13.19 -3.38 -0.87
C ALA A 44 14.39 -3.19 0.09
N GLU A 45 14.77 -1.95 0.39
CA GLU A 45 15.88 -1.62 1.30
C GLU A 45 15.44 -1.52 2.77
N LEU A 46 14.14 -1.63 3.06
CA LEU A 46 13.62 -1.46 4.41
C LEU A 46 14.18 -2.54 5.34
N LYS A 47 14.79 -2.09 6.44
CA LYS A 47 15.24 -2.95 7.55
C LYS A 47 14.34 -2.76 8.76
N VAL A 48 13.48 -3.74 9.05
CA VAL A 48 12.49 -3.69 10.15
C VAL A 48 13.14 -3.43 11.51
N SER A 49 14.39 -3.85 11.72
CA SER A 49 15.15 -3.60 12.96
C SER A 49 15.38 -2.11 13.24
N GLU A 50 15.35 -1.24 12.23
CA GLU A 50 15.62 0.20 12.35
C GLU A 50 14.41 1.06 12.74
N PHE A 51 13.21 0.46 12.89
CA PHE A 51 11.97 1.20 13.12
C PHE A 51 11.14 0.58 14.23
N ASP A 52 10.39 1.38 14.97
CA ASP A 52 9.51 0.89 16.03
C ASP A 52 8.11 0.50 15.53
N ALA A 53 7.67 1.05 14.40
CA ALA A 53 6.35 0.81 13.80
C ALA A 53 6.36 1.11 12.29
N VAL A 54 5.29 0.69 11.59
CA VAL A 54 5.05 1.02 10.18
C VAL A 54 3.64 1.59 9.99
N ILE A 55 3.50 2.57 9.10
CA ILE A 55 2.20 3.15 8.72
C ILE A 55 2.06 3.05 7.19
N PHE A 56 0.94 2.52 6.72
CA PHE A 56 0.53 2.58 5.32
C PHE A 56 -0.63 3.57 5.17
N PRO A 57 -0.38 4.77 4.63
CA PRO A 57 -1.44 5.69 4.23
C PRO A 57 -2.42 5.06 3.23
N GLY A 58 -3.57 5.70 3.08
CA GLY A 58 -4.59 5.30 2.12
C GLY A 58 -4.30 5.69 0.67
N GLY A 59 -5.39 5.85 -0.09
CA GLY A 59 -5.35 6.19 -1.51
C GLY A 59 -5.46 4.95 -2.41
N PHE A 60 -6.11 5.11 -3.56
CA PHE A 60 -6.47 3.97 -4.42
C PHE A 60 -5.25 3.27 -5.04
N GLY A 61 -4.09 3.94 -5.07
CA GLY A 61 -2.80 3.33 -5.41
C GLY A 61 -2.44 2.14 -4.52
N VAL A 62 -2.93 2.07 -3.28
CA VAL A 62 -2.73 0.88 -2.44
C VAL A 62 -3.43 -0.34 -3.04
N ALA A 63 -4.70 -0.18 -3.41
CA ALA A 63 -5.52 -1.25 -4.00
C ALA A 63 -5.12 -1.63 -5.43
N LYS A 64 -4.23 -0.86 -6.07
CA LYS A 64 -3.83 -1.02 -7.48
C LYS A 64 -2.36 -1.39 -7.67
N ASN A 65 -1.47 -0.82 -6.86
CA ASN A 65 -0.01 -0.94 -6.99
C ASN A 65 0.59 -1.79 -5.86
N LEU A 66 0.10 -1.63 -4.62
CA LEU A 66 0.59 -2.40 -3.47
C LEU A 66 -0.10 -3.76 -3.35
N CYS A 67 -1.30 -3.87 -3.90
CA CYS A 67 -2.02 -5.12 -4.12
C CYS A 67 -2.92 -4.99 -5.36
N SER A 68 -3.61 -6.06 -5.73
CA SER A 68 -4.54 -6.08 -6.86
C SER A 68 -6.02 -5.99 -6.47
N TRP A 69 -6.35 -5.55 -5.26
CA TRP A 69 -7.74 -5.48 -4.73
C TRP A 69 -8.72 -4.76 -5.66
N ALA A 70 -8.27 -3.68 -6.31
CA ALA A 70 -9.10 -2.89 -7.21
C ALA A 70 -9.63 -3.69 -8.43
N VAL A 71 -9.00 -4.82 -8.77
CA VAL A 71 -9.40 -5.66 -9.92
C VAL A 71 -9.78 -7.06 -9.49
N ASP A 72 -9.06 -7.66 -8.55
CA ASP A 72 -9.25 -9.06 -8.17
C ASP A 72 -10.10 -9.23 -6.88
N GLY A 73 -10.43 -8.13 -6.20
CA GLY A 73 -11.21 -8.15 -4.94
C GLY A 73 -10.63 -9.14 -3.92
N LYS A 74 -11.48 -10.01 -3.37
CA LYS A 74 -11.08 -11.06 -2.42
C LYS A 74 -9.94 -11.97 -2.89
N ASN A 75 -9.78 -12.13 -4.21
CA ASN A 75 -8.75 -12.97 -4.81
C ASN A 75 -7.43 -12.22 -5.02
N CYS A 76 -7.32 -10.97 -4.56
CA CYS A 76 -6.13 -10.16 -4.79
C CYS A 76 -4.84 -10.79 -4.28
N THR A 77 -3.74 -10.36 -4.89
CA THR A 77 -2.38 -10.60 -4.42
C THR A 77 -1.80 -9.30 -3.88
N VAL A 78 -0.89 -9.41 -2.92
CA VAL A 78 -0.16 -8.29 -2.33
C VAL A 78 1.26 -8.32 -2.89
N ASN A 79 1.82 -7.16 -3.23
CA ASN A 79 3.20 -7.02 -3.65
C ASN A 79 4.14 -7.68 -2.61
N GLU A 80 5.11 -8.46 -3.07
CA GLU A 80 5.94 -9.29 -2.16
C GLU A 80 6.75 -8.46 -1.16
N HIS A 81 7.23 -7.26 -1.52
CA HIS A 81 7.93 -6.39 -0.57
C HIS A 81 6.98 -5.79 0.48
N VAL A 82 5.76 -5.44 0.09
CA VAL A 82 4.71 -4.98 1.02
C VAL A 82 4.32 -6.09 1.99
N LYS A 83 4.05 -7.29 1.46
CA LYS A 83 3.73 -8.49 2.25
C LYS A 83 4.85 -8.85 3.22
N SER A 84 6.09 -8.91 2.75
CA SER A 84 7.27 -9.20 3.58
C SER A 84 7.47 -8.15 4.67
N THR A 85 7.26 -6.87 4.33
CA THR A 85 7.32 -5.76 5.31
C THR A 85 6.28 -5.97 6.41
N LEU A 86 5.01 -6.15 6.05
CA LEU A 86 3.93 -6.38 7.02
C LEU A 86 4.25 -7.57 7.92
N GLN A 87 4.58 -8.72 7.33
CA GLN A 87 4.92 -9.94 8.08
C GLN A 87 6.10 -9.74 9.03
N ALA A 88 7.13 -9.01 8.61
CA ALA A 88 8.30 -8.75 9.45
C ALA A 88 7.98 -7.82 10.63
N PHE A 89 7.22 -6.74 10.43
CA PHE A 89 6.77 -5.88 11.54
C PHE A 89 5.87 -6.67 12.52
N HIS A 90 4.94 -7.47 12.01
CA HIS A 90 4.08 -8.32 12.84
C HIS A 90 4.87 -9.35 13.65
N SER A 91 5.79 -10.09 13.01
CA SER A 91 6.66 -11.07 13.68
C SER A 91 7.56 -10.43 14.75
N ALA A 92 8.00 -9.19 14.52
CA ALA A 92 8.75 -8.41 15.50
C ALA A 92 7.88 -7.78 16.60
N LYS A 93 6.56 -8.05 16.61
CA LYS A 93 5.56 -7.47 17.53
C LYS A 93 5.56 -5.93 17.52
N LYS A 94 5.80 -5.35 16.34
CA LYS A 94 5.83 -3.90 16.13
C LYS A 94 4.49 -3.41 15.57
N PRO A 95 3.96 -2.27 16.02
CA PRO A 95 2.68 -1.76 15.55
C PRO A 95 2.62 -1.52 14.04
N ILE A 96 1.47 -1.81 13.45
CA ILE A 96 1.14 -1.57 12.03
C ILE A 96 -0.09 -0.66 11.99
N GLY A 97 0.08 0.56 11.45
CA GLY A 97 -1.01 1.50 11.22
C GLY A 97 -1.48 1.46 9.77
N LEU A 98 -2.79 1.35 9.55
CA LEU A 98 -3.43 1.27 8.25
C LEU A 98 -4.58 2.28 8.19
N CYS A 99 -4.75 2.98 7.07
CA CYS A 99 -5.70 4.06 6.90
C CYS A 99 -6.46 3.94 5.57
N CYS A 100 -7.75 4.28 5.59
CA CYS A 100 -8.64 4.22 4.42
C CYS A 100 -8.67 2.80 3.82
N ILE A 101 -8.21 2.58 2.60
CA ILE A 101 -8.25 1.27 1.93
C ILE A 101 -7.07 0.37 2.26
N SER A 102 -5.98 0.88 2.87
CA SER A 102 -4.82 0.04 3.18
C SER A 102 -5.05 -1.14 4.16
N PRO A 103 -6.10 -1.18 5.01
CA PRO A 103 -6.44 -2.36 5.81
C PRO A 103 -6.70 -3.63 5.00
N VAL A 104 -7.07 -3.55 3.72
CA VAL A 104 -7.22 -4.74 2.85
C VAL A 104 -5.91 -5.51 2.70
N LEU A 105 -4.76 -4.84 2.85
CA LEU A 105 -3.44 -5.49 2.85
C LEU A 105 -3.31 -6.43 4.05
N ALA A 106 -3.63 -5.96 5.26
CA ALA A 106 -3.56 -6.78 6.46
C ALA A 106 -4.59 -7.91 6.45
N ALA A 107 -5.82 -7.64 6.01
CA ALA A 107 -6.84 -8.68 5.87
C ALA A 107 -6.38 -9.84 4.98
N LYS A 108 -5.62 -9.54 3.91
CA LYS A 108 -5.06 -10.56 3.03
C LYS A 108 -3.82 -11.26 3.62
N VAL A 109 -2.95 -10.53 4.30
CA VAL A 109 -1.66 -11.04 4.81
C VAL A 109 -1.80 -11.78 6.15
N PHE A 110 -2.77 -11.40 6.98
CA PHE A 110 -3.01 -11.94 8.32
C PHE A 110 -4.45 -12.45 8.46
N PRO A 111 -4.75 -13.70 8.05
CA PRO A 111 -6.07 -14.28 8.22
C PRO A 111 -6.52 -14.22 9.69
N GLY A 112 -7.72 -13.69 9.93
CA GLY A 112 -8.29 -13.54 11.27
C GLY A 112 -7.94 -12.25 12.01
N CYS A 113 -7.19 -11.32 11.41
CA CYS A 113 -7.00 -10.00 11.99
C CYS A 113 -8.30 -9.15 11.92
N GLU A 114 -8.51 -8.33 12.94
CA GLU A 114 -9.60 -7.35 12.96
C GLU A 114 -9.14 -6.05 12.31
N VAL A 115 -9.91 -5.55 11.35
CA VAL A 115 -9.65 -4.30 10.65
C VAL A 115 -10.95 -3.55 10.39
N THR A 116 -10.87 -2.25 10.14
CA THR A 116 -11.99 -1.44 9.65
C THR A 116 -11.56 -0.61 8.46
N VAL A 117 -12.44 -0.47 7.48
CA VAL A 117 -12.34 0.51 6.39
C VAL A 117 -13.40 1.62 6.54
N GLY A 118 -13.98 1.75 7.73
CA GLY A 118 -15.15 2.59 8.01
C GLY A 118 -16.44 1.78 8.06
N GLN A 119 -17.53 2.37 7.56
CA GLN A 119 -18.81 1.69 7.41
C GLN A 119 -18.96 1.24 5.97
N ASP A 120 -18.84 -0.06 5.75
CA ASP A 120 -19.11 -0.67 4.45
C ASP A 120 -20.56 -1.17 4.42
N LYS A 121 -21.34 -0.72 3.43
CA LYS A 121 -22.68 -1.26 3.16
C LYS A 121 -22.63 -2.43 2.17
N ASN A 122 -21.51 -2.60 1.48
CA ASN A 122 -21.22 -3.67 0.56
C ASN A 122 -20.18 -4.61 1.22
N VAL A 123 -19.80 -5.69 0.54
CA VAL A 123 -18.79 -6.67 1.05
C VAL A 123 -17.43 -6.42 0.37
N ASP A 124 -17.29 -5.33 -0.39
CA ASP A 124 -16.17 -5.08 -1.30
C ASP A 124 -15.28 -3.87 -0.94
N GLY A 125 -15.57 -3.17 0.16
CA GLY A 125 -14.74 -2.09 0.69
C GLY A 125 -14.69 -0.85 -0.20
N ARG A 126 -15.76 -0.57 -0.96
CA ARG A 126 -15.85 0.56 -1.92
C ARG A 126 -16.95 1.55 -1.57
#